data_AF-A0A2A5A0L5-F1
#
_entry.id   AF-A0A2A5A0L5-F1
#
_cell.length_a   1.000
_cell.length_b   1.000
_cell.length_c   1.000
_cell.angle_alpha   90.00
_cell.angle_beta   90.00
_cell.angle_gamma   90.00
#
_symmetry.space_group_name_H-M   'P 1'
#
loop_
_entity.id
_entity.type
_entity.pdbx_description
1 polymer ?
#
loop_
_entity_poly.entity_id
_entity_poly.type
_entity_poly.pdbx_seq_one_letter_code
_entity_poly.pdbx_strand_id
1 'polypeptide(L)'
;MKNNRVLVAGLAVLFSTLVLSSQVSAAPRGFVAKEVDKVTASGVRNKIPRKAGAVHNEFVAMLEDLVGNFKAGVGRIELIAITDDQSCRADLFLGTDSSYVALYADEQSNAYGEEFYLDHPKLTFKDILFQYRIVDEAAVSLVVNKKKGQYLITREGDQLSILVDNQGKESPECIFDLSDARIFDGETE
;
A
#
# COMPACT_ATOMS: atom_id res chain seq x y z
N MET A 1 -85.69 11.96 -13.42
CA MET A 1 -84.54 11.05 -13.63
C MET A 1 -83.28 11.91 -13.50
N LYS A 2 -82.84 12.24 -12.28
CA LYS A 2 -81.74 11.61 -11.52
C LYS A 2 -80.51 11.28 -12.39
N ASN A 3 -79.46 12.08 -12.21
CA ASN A 3 -78.06 11.68 -12.10
C ASN A 3 -77.29 12.88 -11.52
N ASN A 4 -77.17 12.93 -10.19
CA ASN A 4 -76.02 12.50 -9.39
C ASN A 4 -74.80 13.42 -9.52
N ARG A 5 -74.69 14.27 -8.49
CA ARG A 5 -73.47 14.96 -8.04
C ARG A 5 -72.41 13.94 -7.64
N VAL A 6 -71.16 14.14 -8.02
CA VAL A 6 -70.02 13.82 -7.13
C VAL A 6 -68.93 14.87 -7.34
N LEU A 7 -68.62 15.52 -6.22
CA LEU A 7 -67.47 16.37 -5.93
C LEU A 7 -66.23 15.46 -5.91
N VAL A 8 -65.17 15.76 -6.67
CA VAL A 8 -63.84 15.20 -6.38
C VAL A 8 -62.84 16.35 -6.28
N ALA A 9 -62.23 16.38 -5.10
CA ALA A 9 -61.34 17.39 -4.60
C ALA A 9 -60.11 17.59 -5.48
N GLY A 10 -59.66 18.85 -5.58
CA GLY A 10 -58.39 19.20 -6.17
C GLY A 10 -57.25 18.55 -5.40
N LEU A 11 -56.43 17.76 -6.13
CA LEU A 11 -55.13 17.35 -5.68
C LEU A 11 -54.12 18.32 -6.30
N ALA A 12 -53.74 19.35 -5.54
CA ALA A 12 -52.58 20.16 -5.86
C ALA A 12 -51.35 19.28 -5.67
N VAL A 13 -50.80 18.76 -6.77
CA VAL A 13 -49.49 18.10 -6.76
C VAL A 13 -48.45 19.21 -6.60
N LEU A 14 -48.05 19.45 -5.35
CA LEU A 14 -46.88 20.24 -5.02
C LEU A 14 -45.65 19.54 -5.60
N PHE A 15 -45.10 20.18 -6.63
CA PHE A 15 -43.76 19.94 -7.18
C PHE A 15 -42.75 19.92 -6.04
N SER A 16 -42.41 18.73 -5.58
CA SER A 16 -41.25 18.49 -4.73
C SER A 16 -40.14 18.02 -5.66
N THR A 17 -39.46 18.94 -6.34
CA THR A 17 -38.15 18.64 -6.91
C THR A 17 -37.21 18.40 -5.74
N LEU A 18 -37.19 17.15 -5.29
CA LEU A 18 -36.07 16.60 -4.54
C LEU A 18 -34.86 16.69 -5.47
N VAL A 19 -34.15 17.81 -5.37
CA VAL A 19 -32.76 17.90 -5.76
C VAL A 19 -32.04 16.92 -4.84
N LEU A 20 -31.92 15.67 -5.29
CA LEU A 20 -30.90 14.77 -4.78
C LEU A 20 -29.58 15.44 -5.13
N SER A 21 -29.08 16.27 -4.21
CA SER A 21 -27.66 16.49 -4.06
C SER A 21 -27.09 15.13 -3.68
N SER A 22 -26.77 14.32 -4.70
CA SER A 22 -25.82 13.24 -4.52
C SER A 22 -24.53 13.93 -4.12
N GLN A 23 -24.32 14.01 -2.80
CA GLN A 23 -23.02 14.24 -2.24
C GLN A 23 -22.13 13.20 -2.88
N VAL A 24 -21.28 13.63 -3.81
CA VAL A 24 -20.14 12.86 -4.28
C VAL A 24 -19.23 12.73 -3.06
N SER A 25 -19.56 11.78 -2.19
CA SER A 25 -18.62 11.26 -1.22
C SER A 25 -17.65 10.40 -2.03
N ALA A 26 -16.70 11.06 -2.68
CA ALA A 26 -15.47 10.41 -3.08
C ALA A 26 -14.65 10.18 -1.80
N ALA A 27 -15.08 9.20 -1.00
CA ALA A 27 -14.20 8.58 -0.03
C ALA A 27 -13.02 7.99 -0.82
N PRO A 28 -11.76 8.26 -0.43
CA PRO A 28 -10.61 7.88 -1.23
C PRO A 28 -10.55 6.36 -1.37
N ARG A 29 -10.47 5.90 -2.63
CA ARG A 29 -10.16 4.52 -3.02
C ARG A 29 -8.69 4.27 -2.68
N GLY A 30 -8.44 3.47 -1.66
CA GLY A 30 -7.13 3.13 -1.08
C GLY A 30 -7.36 2.53 0.32
N PHE A 31 -6.39 1.84 0.94
CA PHE A 31 -6.64 1.17 2.22
C PHE A 31 -6.84 2.19 3.34
N VAL A 32 -8.10 2.49 3.62
CA VAL A 32 -8.48 3.45 4.69
C VAL A 32 -8.74 2.76 6.02
N ALA A 33 -8.85 1.42 6.13
CA ALA A 33 -9.12 0.81 7.44
C ALA A 33 -8.74 -0.66 7.57
N LYS A 34 -9.19 -1.51 6.63
CA LYS A 34 -9.29 -2.95 6.89
C LYS A 34 -7.97 -3.71 7.11
N GLU A 35 -6.86 -3.22 6.57
CA GLU A 35 -5.55 -3.83 6.77
C GLU A 35 -4.68 -3.11 7.77
N VAL A 36 -4.90 -1.82 7.98
CA VAL A 36 -4.34 -1.11 9.14
C VAL A 36 -4.84 -1.77 10.43
N ASP A 37 -6.09 -2.24 10.44
CA ASP A 37 -6.67 -3.01 11.54
C ASP A 37 -6.09 -4.43 11.69
N LYS A 38 -5.55 -5.02 10.61
CA LYS A 38 -4.83 -6.32 10.65
C LYS A 38 -3.40 -6.15 11.15
N VAL A 39 -2.76 -5.03 10.83
CA VAL A 39 -1.39 -4.68 11.23
C VAL A 39 -1.37 -4.18 12.67
N THR A 40 -1.98 -4.95 13.57
CA THR A 40 -1.91 -4.90 15.03
C THR A 40 -2.88 -3.93 15.69
N ALA A 41 -3.92 -4.48 16.34
CA ALA A 41 -4.83 -3.74 17.22
C ALA A 41 -4.13 -3.15 18.47
N SER A 42 -2.84 -3.47 18.67
CA SER A 42 -2.02 -3.14 19.84
C SER A 42 -0.74 -2.36 19.53
N GLY A 43 -0.36 -2.16 18.26
CA GLY A 43 0.91 -1.52 17.90
C GLY A 43 0.92 0.00 18.08
N VAL A 44 2.10 0.56 18.34
CA VAL A 44 2.32 2.02 18.42
C VAL A 44 2.51 2.57 17.02
N ARG A 45 1.61 3.47 16.62
CA ARG A 45 1.67 4.15 15.32
C ARG A 45 2.49 5.43 15.39
N ASN A 46 3.62 5.44 14.69
CA ASN A 46 4.49 6.60 14.56
C ASN A 46 4.37 7.21 13.16
N LYS A 47 4.09 8.51 13.10
CA LYS A 47 4.00 9.23 11.82
C LYS A 47 5.40 9.47 11.25
N ILE A 48 5.61 9.06 10.01
CA ILE A 48 6.89 9.33 9.32
C ILE A 48 6.82 10.74 8.70
N PRO A 49 7.84 11.60 8.89
CA PRO A 49 7.88 12.93 8.28
C PRO A 49 7.85 12.85 6.75
N ARG A 50 7.15 13.76 6.07
CA ARG A 50 7.17 13.85 4.58
C ARG A 50 8.44 14.50 4.02
N LYS A 51 9.56 14.38 4.72
CA LYS A 51 10.87 14.87 4.27
C LYS A 51 11.46 13.84 3.31
N ALA A 52 12.18 14.29 2.29
CA ALA A 52 12.96 13.40 1.43
C ALA A 52 13.92 12.54 2.26
N GLY A 53 14.05 11.26 1.90
CA GLY A 53 14.82 10.25 2.62
C GLY A 53 14.08 9.58 3.79
N ALA A 54 12.96 10.13 4.28
CA ALA A 54 12.36 9.63 5.52
C ALA A 54 11.73 8.23 5.37
N VAL A 55 11.09 7.91 4.24
CA VAL A 55 10.50 6.58 4.03
C VAL A 55 11.60 5.57 3.73
N HIS A 56 12.60 5.97 2.94
CA HIS A 56 13.79 5.17 2.68
C HIS A 56 14.50 4.75 3.97
N ASN A 57 14.75 5.70 4.88
CA ASN A 57 15.44 5.40 6.14
C ASN A 57 14.68 4.39 7.00
N GLU A 58 13.35 4.50 7.07
CA GLU A 58 12.52 3.54 7.82
C GLU A 58 12.55 2.16 7.17
N PHE A 59 12.54 2.08 5.84
CA PHE A 59 12.63 0.82 5.11
C PHE A 59 14.02 0.17 5.23
N VAL A 60 15.10 0.95 5.13
CA VAL A 60 16.47 0.45 5.36
C VAL A 60 16.65 -0.03 6.79
N ALA A 61 16.11 0.69 7.78
CA ALA A 61 16.15 0.25 9.18
C ALA A 61 15.39 -1.05 9.39
N MET A 62 14.30 -1.30 8.65
CA MET A 62 13.60 -2.58 8.66
C MET A 62 14.42 -3.74 8.11
N LEU A 63 15.50 -3.50 7.35
CA LEU A 63 16.30 -4.54 6.69
C LEU A 63 17.78 -4.45 7.08
N GLU A 64 18.10 -3.79 8.19
CA GLU A 64 19.47 -3.39 8.54
C GLU A 64 20.48 -4.54 8.60
N ASP A 65 20.02 -5.72 9.00
CA ASP A 65 20.78 -6.97 9.06
C ASP A 65 21.20 -7.50 7.67
N LEU A 66 20.38 -7.25 6.65
CA LEU A 66 20.71 -7.56 5.26
C LEU A 66 21.54 -6.44 4.62
N VAL A 67 21.13 -5.18 4.81
CA VAL A 67 21.80 -4.00 4.23
C VAL A 67 23.21 -3.81 4.77
N GLY A 68 23.49 -4.20 6.02
CA GLY A 68 24.83 -4.13 6.61
C GLY A 68 25.90 -4.87 5.80
N ASN A 69 25.51 -5.76 4.88
CA ASN A 69 26.41 -6.48 3.99
C ASN A 69 26.78 -5.71 2.70
N PHE A 70 26.15 -4.56 2.42
CA PHE A 70 26.43 -3.75 1.23
C PHE A 70 27.73 -2.95 1.43
N LYS A 71 28.82 -3.39 0.79
CA LYS A 71 30.11 -2.71 0.88
C LYS A 71 30.16 -1.50 -0.04
N ALA A 72 29.42 -1.53 -1.14
CA ALA A 72 29.32 -0.41 -2.08
C ALA A 72 28.44 0.75 -1.54
N GLY A 73 27.72 0.54 -0.43
CA GLY A 73 26.71 1.47 0.08
C GLY A 73 25.40 1.48 -0.71
N VAL A 74 25.31 0.64 -1.74
CA VAL A 74 24.12 0.38 -2.56
C VAL A 74 24.06 -1.11 -2.91
N GLY A 75 22.88 -1.63 -3.22
CA GLY A 75 22.74 -3.02 -3.66
C GLY A 75 21.29 -3.44 -3.85
N ARG A 76 21.12 -4.68 -4.31
CA ARG A 76 19.83 -5.34 -4.46
C ARG A 76 19.69 -6.52 -3.49
N ILE A 77 18.53 -6.61 -2.87
CA ILE A 77 18.06 -7.79 -2.15
C ILE A 77 17.00 -8.45 -3.01
N GLU A 78 17.23 -9.69 -3.40
CA GLU A 78 16.26 -10.50 -4.12
C GLU A 78 15.63 -11.50 -3.16
N LEU A 79 14.31 -11.54 -3.18
CA LEU A 79 13.48 -12.43 -2.40
C LEU A 79 12.62 -13.26 -3.35
N ILE A 80 12.58 -14.56 -3.15
CA ILE A 80 11.72 -15.48 -3.90
C ILE A 80 10.99 -16.35 -2.89
N ALA A 81 9.68 -16.51 -3.07
CA ALA A 81 8.86 -17.36 -2.24
C ALA A 81 7.74 -18.01 -3.05
N ILE A 82 7.14 -19.04 -2.45
CA ILE A 82 5.84 -19.56 -2.87
C ILE A 82 4.87 -19.30 -1.72
N THR A 83 3.84 -18.51 -1.98
CA THR A 83 2.78 -18.19 -1.01
C THR A 83 1.45 -18.63 -1.61
N ASP A 84 0.71 -19.50 -0.91
CA ASP A 84 -0.59 -20.02 -1.37
C ASP A 84 -0.61 -20.52 -2.83
N ASP A 85 0.36 -21.37 -3.19
CA ASP A 85 0.59 -21.91 -4.55
C ASP A 85 0.94 -20.87 -5.63
N GLN A 86 1.23 -19.61 -5.26
CA GLN A 86 1.68 -18.55 -6.16
C GLN A 86 3.15 -18.23 -5.96
N SER A 87 3.89 -18.09 -7.07
CA SER A 87 5.29 -17.65 -7.03
C SER A 87 5.36 -16.15 -6.84
N CYS A 88 6.06 -15.71 -5.79
CA CYS A 88 6.36 -14.31 -5.52
C CYS A 88 7.86 -14.06 -5.72
N ARG A 89 8.19 -12.95 -6.37
CA ARG A 89 9.54 -12.41 -6.42
C ARG A 89 9.51 -10.93 -6.06
N ALA A 90 10.40 -10.51 -5.18
CA ALA A 90 10.63 -9.10 -4.90
C ALA A 90 12.11 -8.75 -5.10
N ASP A 91 12.35 -7.68 -5.83
CA ASP A 91 13.67 -7.05 -5.96
C ASP A 91 13.63 -5.71 -5.21
N LEU A 92 14.44 -5.62 -4.15
CA LEU A 92 14.57 -4.44 -3.30
C LEU A 92 15.90 -3.77 -3.60
N PHE A 93 15.87 -2.70 -4.38
CA PHE A 93 17.04 -1.90 -4.72
C PHE A 93 17.19 -0.78 -3.70
N LEU A 94 18.27 -0.80 -2.93
CA LEU A 94 18.54 0.18 -1.89
C LEU A 94 19.77 0.99 -2.30
N GLY A 95 19.53 2.26 -2.61
CA GLY A 95 20.55 3.26 -2.86
C GLY A 95 20.94 4.02 -1.60
N THR A 96 21.82 5.00 -1.75
CA THR A 96 22.24 5.87 -0.63
C THR A 96 21.16 6.85 -0.18
N ASP A 97 20.22 7.17 -1.05
CA ASP A 97 19.21 8.22 -0.84
C ASP A 97 17.80 7.83 -1.30
N SER A 98 17.64 6.60 -1.78
CA SER A 98 16.41 6.13 -2.42
C SER A 98 16.25 4.63 -2.29
N SER A 99 15.00 4.19 -2.31
CA SER A 99 14.65 2.77 -2.35
C SER A 99 13.60 2.55 -3.42
N TYR A 100 13.83 1.52 -4.23
CA TYR A 100 12.94 1.05 -5.25
C TYR A 100 12.61 -0.42 -5.00
N VAL A 101 11.34 -0.76 -5.21
CA VAL A 101 10.80 -2.10 -5.01
C VAL A 101 10.11 -2.52 -6.30
N ALA A 102 10.51 -3.67 -6.83
CA ALA A 102 9.77 -4.39 -7.85
C ALA A 102 9.18 -5.66 -7.24
N LEU A 103 7.86 -5.79 -7.29
CA LEU A 103 7.13 -6.97 -6.83
C LEU A 103 6.47 -7.65 -8.02
N TYR A 104 6.75 -8.94 -8.17
CA TYR A 104 6.13 -9.82 -9.15
C TYR A 104 5.40 -10.91 -8.37
N ALA A 105 4.07 -10.83 -8.33
CA ALA A 105 3.22 -11.82 -7.70
C ALA A 105 2.56 -12.66 -8.80
N ASP A 106 2.63 -13.98 -8.63
CA ASP A 106 2.23 -14.97 -9.64
C ASP A 106 3.07 -14.84 -10.93
N GLU A 107 4.40 -14.86 -10.76
CA GLU A 107 5.40 -14.78 -11.84
C GLU A 107 5.14 -15.81 -12.97
N GLN A 108 4.67 -17.02 -12.63
CA GLN A 108 4.37 -18.06 -13.63
C GLN A 108 3.20 -17.70 -14.56
N SER A 109 2.23 -16.91 -14.07
CA SER A 109 1.08 -16.49 -14.87
C SER A 109 1.18 -15.05 -15.40
N ASN A 110 2.24 -14.31 -15.06
CA ASN A 110 2.40 -12.88 -15.32
C ASN A 110 1.21 -12.03 -14.82
N ALA A 111 0.50 -12.47 -13.77
CA ALA A 111 -0.77 -11.83 -13.40
C ALA A 111 -0.64 -10.48 -12.68
N TYR A 112 0.47 -10.24 -11.98
CA TYR A 112 0.66 -9.02 -11.20
C TYR A 112 2.14 -8.63 -11.09
N GLY A 113 2.51 -7.51 -11.71
CA GLY A 113 3.82 -6.87 -11.53
C GLY A 113 3.63 -5.41 -11.17
N GLU A 114 4.24 -4.96 -10.08
CA GLU A 114 4.22 -3.58 -9.62
C GLU A 114 5.61 -3.11 -9.23
N GLU A 115 5.94 -1.90 -9.67
CA GLU A 115 7.24 -1.29 -9.49
C GLU A 115 7.07 0.10 -8.90
N PHE A 116 7.78 0.40 -7.81
CA PHE A 116 7.61 1.66 -7.13
C PHE A 116 8.82 2.12 -6.31
N TYR A 117 9.01 3.44 -6.34
CA TYR A 117 9.86 4.11 -5.36
C TYR A 117 9.12 4.34 -4.04
N LEU A 118 9.81 4.00 -2.95
CA LEU A 118 9.47 4.40 -1.58
C LEU A 118 9.96 5.84 -1.29
N ASP A 119 11.11 6.20 -1.85
CA ASP A 119 11.74 7.50 -1.74
C ASP A 119 12.57 7.76 -3.00
N HIS A 120 12.45 8.95 -3.60
CA HIS A 120 13.25 9.29 -4.78
C HIS A 120 13.55 10.80 -4.83
N PRO A 121 14.79 11.21 -5.09
CA PRO A 121 15.22 12.62 -4.99
C PRO A 121 14.52 13.57 -5.98
N LYS A 122 14.00 13.03 -7.11
CA LYS A 122 13.29 13.82 -8.13
C LYS A 122 11.78 13.60 -8.16
N LEU A 123 11.26 12.57 -7.47
CA LEU A 123 9.82 12.37 -7.35
C LEU A 123 9.39 13.15 -6.13
N THR A 124 8.64 14.22 -6.35
CA THR A 124 8.16 15.00 -5.22
C THR A 124 7.21 14.10 -4.42
N PHE A 125 7.47 13.97 -3.11
CA PHE A 125 6.58 13.40 -2.09
C PHE A 125 5.15 13.96 -2.07
N LYS A 126 4.84 14.93 -2.93
CA LYS A 126 3.49 15.44 -3.23
C LYS A 126 2.51 14.32 -3.58
N ASP A 127 2.98 13.19 -4.10
CA ASP A 127 2.12 12.06 -4.39
C ASP A 127 1.93 11.11 -3.21
N ILE A 128 2.74 11.22 -2.15
CA ILE A 128 2.52 10.52 -0.88
C ILE A 128 1.55 11.32 -0.01
N LEU A 129 0.39 10.70 0.23
CA LEU A 129 -0.72 11.27 0.96
C LEU A 129 -0.58 11.05 2.47
N PHE A 130 -0.10 9.90 2.91
CA PHE A 130 0.21 9.63 4.32
C PHE A 130 1.14 8.44 4.47
N GLN A 131 1.82 8.37 5.61
CA GLN A 131 2.85 7.38 5.88
C GLN A 131 3.01 7.20 7.39
N TYR A 132 3.13 5.95 7.83
CA TYR A 132 3.35 5.61 9.22
C TYR A 132 4.16 4.33 9.35
N ARG A 133 4.88 4.24 10.45
CA ARG A 133 5.48 3.02 10.96
C ARG A 133 4.61 2.52 12.11
N ILE A 134 4.17 1.26 12.05
CA ILE A 134 3.58 0.56 13.19
C ILE A 134 4.65 -0.33 13.78
N VAL A 135 4.78 -0.29 15.10
CA VAL A 135 5.67 -1.18 15.84
C VAL A 135 4.85 -1.84 16.92
N ASP A 136 4.85 -3.16 16.96
CA ASP A 136 4.39 -3.92 18.11
C ASP A 136 5.51 -4.85 18.63
N GLU A 137 5.19 -5.81 19.47
CA GLU A 137 6.19 -6.71 20.07
C GLU A 137 6.83 -7.67 19.06
N ALA A 138 6.12 -8.03 17.98
CA ALA A 138 6.55 -9.06 17.03
C ALA A 138 6.95 -8.49 15.67
N ALA A 139 6.36 -7.35 15.28
CA ALA A 139 6.39 -6.85 13.92
C ALA A 139 6.66 -5.34 13.83
N VAL A 140 7.31 -4.97 12.73
CA VAL A 140 7.44 -3.59 12.26
C VAL A 140 6.79 -3.50 10.90
N SER A 141 5.88 -2.55 10.71
CA SER A 141 5.21 -2.33 9.43
C SER A 141 5.36 -0.91 8.96
N LEU A 142 5.73 -0.78 7.69
CA LEU A 142 5.78 0.46 6.95
C LEU A 142 4.55 0.53 6.04
N VAL A 143 3.76 1.58 6.20
CA VAL A 143 2.61 1.83 5.34
C VAL A 143 2.77 3.15 4.63
N VAL A 144 2.67 3.11 3.31
CA VAL A 144 2.88 4.25 2.42
C VAL A 144 1.67 4.41 1.51
N ASN A 145 0.98 5.53 1.64
CA ASN A 145 -0.19 5.84 0.83
C ASN A 145 0.14 6.88 -0.22
N LYS A 146 -0.21 6.58 -1.47
CA LYS A 146 0.00 7.44 -2.63
C LYS A 146 -1.32 7.76 -3.31
N LYS A 147 -1.31 8.77 -4.18
CA LYS A 147 -2.49 9.13 -4.99
C LYS A 147 -3.01 7.99 -5.88
N LYS A 148 -2.11 7.09 -6.30
CA LYS A 148 -2.41 6.02 -7.26
C LYS A 148 -2.23 4.61 -6.67
N GLY A 149 -2.17 4.48 -5.36
CA GLY A 149 -1.96 3.17 -4.75
C GLY A 149 -1.41 3.27 -3.33
N GLN A 150 -1.13 2.12 -2.75
CA GLN A 150 -0.61 1.99 -1.41
C GLN A 150 0.27 0.76 -1.29
N TYR A 151 1.23 0.83 -0.38
CA TYR A 151 2.11 -0.26 -0.04
C TYR A 151 2.04 -0.53 1.46
N LEU A 152 1.97 -1.80 1.81
CA LEU A 152 2.18 -2.32 3.16
C LEU A 152 3.37 -3.26 3.09
N ILE A 153 4.39 -2.95 3.88
CA ILE A 153 5.56 -3.81 4.05
C ILE A 153 5.64 -4.12 5.53
N THR A 154 5.60 -5.39 5.89
CA THR A 154 5.66 -5.85 7.28
C THR A 154 6.84 -6.77 7.44
N ARG A 155 7.65 -6.54 8.47
CA ARG A 155 8.66 -7.48 8.92
C ARG A 155 8.25 -8.05 10.27
N GLU A 156 8.21 -9.37 10.37
CA GLU A 156 7.99 -10.14 11.61
C GLU A 156 9.14 -11.14 11.76
N GLY A 157 10.10 -10.84 12.64
CA GLY A 157 11.34 -11.63 12.74
C GLY A 157 12.10 -11.74 11.41
N ASP A 158 12.26 -12.96 10.92
CA ASP A 158 12.91 -13.28 9.63
C ASP A 158 11.92 -13.36 8.46
N GLN A 159 10.66 -12.96 8.66
CA GLN A 159 9.68 -12.90 7.56
C GLN A 159 9.45 -11.47 7.11
N LEU A 160 9.34 -11.27 5.79
CA LEU A 160 8.93 -10.03 5.17
C LEU A 160 7.67 -10.26 4.33
N SER A 161 6.58 -9.58 4.68
CA SER A 161 5.36 -9.54 3.88
C SER A 161 5.30 -8.23 3.08
N ILE A 162 4.94 -8.32 1.80
CA ILE A 162 4.69 -7.18 0.93
C ILE A 162 3.31 -7.32 0.31
N LEU A 163 2.52 -6.25 0.43
CA LEU A 163 1.21 -6.11 -0.16
C LEU A 163 1.08 -4.76 -0.86
N VAL A 164 0.56 -4.78 -2.08
CA VAL A 164 0.44 -3.59 -2.94
C VAL A 164 -1.00 -3.43 -3.39
N ASP A 165 -1.55 -2.23 -3.24
CA ASP A 165 -2.75 -1.79 -3.96
C ASP A 165 -2.35 -0.80 -5.05
N ASN A 166 -2.77 -1.07 -6.28
CA ASN A 166 -2.71 -0.11 -7.37
C ASN A 166 -4.12 0.20 -7.84
N GLN A 167 -4.60 1.40 -7.51
CA GLN A 167 -5.91 1.93 -7.91
C GLN A 167 -7.11 1.01 -7.55
N GLY A 168 -7.05 0.32 -6.41
CA GLY A 168 -8.10 -0.61 -5.97
C GLY A 168 -7.91 -2.06 -6.41
N LYS A 169 -6.80 -2.39 -7.11
CA LYS A 169 -6.37 -3.76 -7.38
C LYS A 169 -5.25 -4.15 -6.41
N GLU A 170 -5.61 -4.99 -5.45
CA GLU A 170 -4.69 -5.56 -4.47
C GLU A 170 -3.87 -6.70 -5.11
N SER A 171 -2.58 -6.78 -4.76
CA SER A 171 -1.75 -7.94 -5.01
C SER A 171 -2.16 -9.08 -4.08
N PRO A 172 -1.83 -10.34 -4.41
CA PRO A 172 -1.66 -11.35 -3.38
C PRO A 172 -0.65 -10.86 -2.32
N GLU A 173 -0.82 -11.29 -1.07
CA GLU A 173 0.18 -11.07 -0.03
C GLU A 173 1.38 -11.98 -0.31
N CYS A 174 2.55 -11.40 -0.55
CA CYS A 174 3.78 -12.15 -0.75
C CYS A 174 4.57 -12.19 0.54
N ILE A 175 4.81 -13.40 1.06
CA ILE A 175 5.55 -13.62 2.32
C ILE A 175 6.87 -14.29 1.99
N PHE A 176 7.97 -13.62 2.34
CA PHE A 176 9.34 -14.04 2.07
C PHE A 176 10.07 -14.42 3.36
N ASP A 177 10.88 -15.47 3.31
CA ASP A 177 11.87 -15.75 4.34
C ASP A 177 13.16 -14.98 4.02
N LEU A 178 13.57 -14.10 4.94
CA LEU A 178 14.76 -13.26 4.78
C LEU A 178 16.06 -14.07 4.86
N SER A 179 16.03 -15.28 5.42
CA SER A 179 17.19 -16.18 5.42
C SER A 179 17.51 -16.72 4.02
N ASP A 180 16.53 -16.73 3.11
CA ASP A 180 16.68 -17.10 1.70
C ASP A 180 17.05 -15.91 0.81
N ALA A 181 17.25 -14.72 1.38
CA ALA A 181 17.56 -13.51 0.63
C ALA A 181 18.88 -13.63 -0.13
N ARG A 182 18.86 -13.28 -1.43
CA ARG A 182 20.06 -13.18 -2.25
C ARG A 182 20.51 -11.75 -2.34
N ILE A 183 21.75 -11.49 -1.94
CA ILE A 183 22.33 -10.16 -1.85
C ILE A 183 23.26 -9.90 -3.03
N PHE A 184 23.03 -8.80 -3.75
CA PHE A 184 23.82 -8.34 -4.88
C PHE A 184 24.39 -6.95 -4.56
N ASP A 185 25.60 -6.93 -4.01
CA ASP A 185 26.33 -5.70 -3.66
C ASP A 185 26.67 -4.88 -4.92
N GLY A 186 26.35 -3.59 -4.90
CA GLY A 186 26.62 -2.66 -6.00
C GLY A 186 25.61 -2.66 -7.15
N GLU A 187 24.63 -3.57 -7.17
CA GLU A 187 23.54 -3.54 -8.16
C GLU A 187 22.55 -2.40 -7.86
N THR A 188 22.17 -1.66 -8.89
CA THR A 188 21.18 -0.58 -8.84
C THR A 188 20.07 -0.86 -9.86
N GLU A 189 18.91 -0.23 -9.66
CA GLU A 189 17.80 -0.24 -10.62
C GLU A 189 18.22 0.25 -12.02
#